data_AF-A0A950AE29-F1
#
_entry.id   AF-A0A950AE29-F1
#
_cell.length_a   1.000
_cell.length_b   1.000
_cell.length_c   1.000
_cell.angle_alpha   90.00
_cell.angle_beta   90.00
_cell.angle_gamma   90.00
#
_symmetry.space_group_name_H-M   'P 1'
#
loop_
_entity.id
_entity.type
_entity.pdbx_description
1 polymer ?
#
loop_
_entity_poly.entity_id
_entity_poly.type
_entity_poly.pdbx_seq_one_letter_code
_entity_poly.pdbx_strand_id
1 'polypeptide(L)'
;MRFWIILLLIATTGTAFGRLGETEQELKARYGKPVWVGDGLKYNPYFDKLIDFKKEGISIFCYLHAGRCVRIEYSRNSGFNNAEVAGFTQLNHVDQIRIERTATSLTYTLKKDLPDIASGSKKGIRKMRKDFEAAEHGT
;
A
#
# COMPACT_ATOMS: atom_id res chain seq x y z
N MET A 1 -22.18 -33.87 -4.18
CA MET A 1 -22.05 -32.56 -4.86
C MET A 1 -22.09 -31.38 -3.87
N ARG A 2 -21.35 -31.44 -2.75
CA ARG A 2 -21.30 -30.34 -1.74
C ARG A 2 -19.90 -29.75 -1.52
N PHE A 3 -18.84 -30.42 -2.00
CA PHE A 3 -17.44 -29.97 -1.86
C PHE A 3 -16.99 -28.98 -2.95
N TRP A 4 -17.65 -28.95 -4.11
CA TRP A 4 -17.25 -28.09 -5.24
C TRP A 4 -17.65 -26.61 -5.07
N ILE A 5 -18.64 -26.33 -4.22
CA ILE A 5 -19.14 -24.96 -4.01
C ILE A 5 -18.16 -24.14 -3.13
N ILE A 6 -17.43 -24.80 -2.23
CA ILE A 6 -16.45 -24.12 -1.35
C ILE A 6 -15.18 -23.75 -2.14
N LEU A 7 -14.77 -24.57 -3.11
CA LEU A 7 -13.62 -24.29 -3.99
C LEU A 7 -13.90 -23.16 -4.99
N LEU A 8 -15.15 -23.00 -5.45
CA LEU A 8 -15.53 -21.93 -6.38
C LEU A 8 -15.56 -20.54 -5.73
N LEU A 9 -15.83 -20.44 -4.42
CA LEU A 9 -15.86 -19.17 -3.67
C LEU A 9 -14.46 -18.61 -3.35
N ILE A 10 -13.44 -19.46 -3.30
CA ILE A 10 -12.05 -19.04 -3.04
C ILE A 10 -11.37 -18.57 -4.35
N ALA A 11 -11.81 -19.09 -5.50
CA ALA A 11 -11.26 -18.73 -6.81
C ALA A 11 -11.65 -17.32 -7.29
N THR A 12 -12.75 -16.73 -6.79
CA THR A 12 -13.20 -15.40 -7.22
C THR A 12 -12.65 -14.24 -6.39
N THR A 13 -12.06 -14.52 -5.22
CA THR A 13 -11.52 -13.48 -4.31
C THR A 13 -10.00 -13.33 -4.38
N GLY A 14 -9.29 -14.36 -4.89
CA GLY A 14 -7.83 -14.38 -4.99
C GLY A 14 -7.19 -13.55 -6.11
N THR A 15 -7.97 -12.92 -6.99
CA THR A 15 -7.46 -12.08 -8.10
C THR A 15 -7.67 -10.58 -7.86
N ALA A 16 -8.32 -10.20 -6.76
CA ALA A 16 -8.81 -8.84 -6.54
C ALA A 16 -7.79 -7.88 -5.90
N PHE A 17 -6.61 -8.35 -5.52
CA PHE A 17 -5.60 -7.55 -4.80
C PHE A 17 -4.31 -7.38 -5.59
N GLY A 18 -3.94 -6.11 -5.73
CA GLY A 18 -2.83 -5.57 -6.48
C GLY A 18 -1.53 -5.88 -5.79
N ARG A 19 -0.51 -6.03 -6.61
CA ARG A 19 0.76 -6.60 -6.20
C ARG A 19 1.84 -5.55 -6.23
N LEU A 20 2.82 -5.71 -5.35
CA LEU A 20 4.08 -5.01 -5.49
C LEU A 20 4.67 -5.26 -6.88
N GLY A 21 5.19 -4.21 -7.49
CA GLY A 21 5.72 -4.20 -8.85
C GLY A 21 4.73 -3.81 -9.95
N GLU A 22 3.41 -3.86 -9.67
CA GLU A 22 2.39 -3.48 -10.67
C GLU A 22 2.45 -1.99 -11.01
N THR A 23 2.14 -1.68 -12.26
CA THR A 23 1.96 -0.34 -12.79
C THR A 23 0.61 0.25 -12.38
N GLU A 24 0.46 1.57 -12.53
CA GLU A 24 -0.84 2.24 -12.32
C GLU A 24 -1.98 1.61 -13.13
N GLN A 25 -1.73 1.22 -14.38
CA GLN A 25 -2.76 0.64 -15.25
C GLN A 25 -3.21 -0.73 -14.73
N GLU A 26 -2.27 -1.57 -14.28
CA GLU A 26 -2.56 -2.88 -13.70
C GLU A 26 -3.33 -2.76 -12.38
N LEU A 27 -2.93 -1.81 -11.51
CA LEU A 27 -3.64 -1.51 -10.27
C LEU A 27 -5.09 -1.08 -10.54
N LYS A 28 -5.31 -0.19 -11.52
CA LYS A 28 -6.66 0.24 -11.92
C LYS A 28 -7.48 -0.88 -12.54
N ALA A 29 -6.87 -1.72 -13.38
CA ALA A 29 -7.56 -2.88 -13.95
C ALA A 29 -8.07 -3.84 -12.86
N ARG A 30 -7.33 -3.94 -11.75
CA ARG A 30 -7.63 -4.87 -10.67
C ARG A 30 -8.58 -4.32 -9.61
N TYR A 31 -8.34 -3.10 -9.17
CA TYR A 31 -9.10 -2.46 -8.10
C TYR A 31 -10.26 -1.61 -8.62
N GLY A 32 -10.29 -1.32 -9.91
CA GLY A 32 -11.28 -0.46 -10.54
C GLY A 32 -10.91 1.01 -10.44
N LYS A 33 -11.95 1.87 -10.35
CA LYS A 33 -11.77 3.32 -10.29
C LYS A 33 -11.14 3.73 -8.95
N PRO A 34 -10.04 4.50 -8.95
CA PRO A 34 -9.46 5.02 -7.71
C PRO A 34 -10.40 6.02 -7.03
N VAL A 35 -10.35 6.05 -5.70
CA VAL A 35 -10.99 7.08 -4.88
C VAL A 35 -10.20 8.39 -5.00
N TRP A 36 -8.87 8.29 -5.03
CA TRP A 36 -7.98 9.43 -5.13
C TRP A 36 -6.70 9.06 -5.87
N VAL A 37 -6.13 10.04 -6.57
CA VAL A 37 -4.82 9.96 -7.23
C VAL A 37 -4.13 11.29 -6.98
N GLY A 38 -2.90 11.25 -6.52
CA GLY A 38 -2.09 12.46 -6.42
C GLY A 38 -0.61 12.17 -6.39
N ASP A 39 0.15 13.24 -6.19
CA ASP A 39 1.58 13.15 -5.95
C ASP A 39 1.84 12.23 -4.76
N GLY A 40 3.04 11.65 -4.70
CA GLY A 40 3.43 10.82 -3.58
C GLY A 40 3.41 11.57 -2.24
N LEU A 41 3.98 10.96 -1.21
CA LEU A 41 3.92 11.56 0.12
C LEU A 41 4.62 12.93 0.14
N LYS A 42 3.89 13.99 0.52
CA LYS A 42 4.37 15.40 0.59
C LYS A 42 5.77 15.54 1.19
N TYR A 43 6.07 14.73 2.21
CA TYR A 43 7.36 14.76 2.91
C TYR A 43 8.27 13.58 2.56
N ASN A 44 7.84 12.57 1.80
CA ASN A 44 8.75 11.52 1.34
C ASN A 44 8.91 11.59 -0.19
N PRO A 45 9.97 12.25 -0.69
CA PRO A 45 10.17 12.49 -2.12
C PRO A 45 10.52 11.22 -2.91
N TYR A 46 10.67 10.08 -2.23
CA TYR A 46 10.91 8.81 -2.91
C TYR A 46 9.67 8.34 -3.68
N PHE A 47 8.47 8.63 -3.17
CA PHE A 47 7.24 8.23 -3.85
C PHE A 47 6.86 9.30 -4.86
N ASP A 48 6.69 8.90 -6.11
CA ASP A 48 6.30 9.80 -7.19
C ASP A 48 4.78 9.99 -7.21
N LYS A 49 4.04 8.96 -6.78
CA LYS A 49 2.57 8.93 -6.87
C LYS A 49 1.97 8.07 -5.77
N LEU A 50 0.81 8.49 -5.29
CA LEU A 50 -0.04 7.71 -4.39
C LEU A 50 -1.42 7.54 -5.04
N ILE A 51 -1.90 6.31 -5.04
CA ILE A 51 -3.20 5.94 -5.60
C ILE A 51 -4.00 5.21 -4.53
N ASP A 52 -5.20 5.72 -4.27
CA ASP A 52 -6.08 5.20 -3.24
C ASP A 52 -7.27 4.49 -3.89
N PHE A 53 -7.53 3.27 -3.46
CA PHE A 53 -8.69 2.47 -3.86
C PHE A 53 -9.51 2.09 -2.64
N LYS A 54 -10.78 1.74 -2.88
CA LYS A 54 -11.65 1.16 -1.86
C LYS A 54 -12.37 -0.05 -2.44
N LYS A 55 -12.19 -1.20 -1.80
CA LYS A 55 -12.80 -2.46 -2.25
C LYS A 55 -13.24 -3.26 -1.02
N GLU A 56 -14.49 -3.71 -1.01
CA GLU A 56 -15.03 -4.57 0.05
C GLU A 56 -14.82 -4.01 1.48
N GLY A 57 -14.93 -2.68 1.63
CA GLY A 57 -14.74 -2.01 2.92
C GLY A 57 -13.27 -1.84 3.36
N ILE A 58 -12.31 -2.21 2.51
CA ILE A 58 -10.86 -2.06 2.73
C ILE A 58 -10.38 -0.85 1.92
N SER A 59 -9.67 0.05 2.59
CA SER A 59 -8.90 1.11 1.94
C SER A 59 -7.55 0.57 1.52
N ILE A 60 -7.13 0.84 0.29
CA ILE A 60 -5.94 0.28 -0.32
C ILE A 60 -5.12 1.42 -0.87
N PHE A 61 -3.93 1.63 -0.31
CA PHE A 61 -3.03 2.72 -0.66
C PHE A 61 -1.84 2.14 -1.42
N CYS A 62 -1.69 2.51 -2.69
CA CYS A 62 -0.61 2.06 -3.55
C CYS A 62 0.37 3.21 -3.77
N TYR A 63 1.59 3.05 -3.25
CA TYR A 63 2.66 4.02 -3.39
C TYR A 63 3.58 3.60 -4.53
N LEU A 64 3.74 4.47 -5.52
CA LEU A 64 4.51 4.21 -6.72
C LEU A 64 5.84 4.95 -6.71
N HIS A 65 6.86 4.29 -7.23
CA HIS A 65 8.16 4.85 -7.57
C HIS A 65 8.60 4.29 -8.92
N ALA A 66 9.13 5.14 -9.80
CA ALA A 66 9.53 4.78 -11.16
C ALA A 66 8.42 4.04 -11.94
N GLY A 67 7.16 4.50 -11.77
CA GLY A 67 5.98 3.93 -12.43
C GLY A 67 5.50 2.58 -11.90
N ARG A 68 6.09 2.06 -10.81
CA ARG A 68 5.74 0.76 -10.23
C ARG A 68 5.38 0.87 -8.76
N CYS A 69 4.46 0.02 -8.31
CA CYS A 69 4.04 -0.02 -6.92
C CYS A 69 5.14 -0.65 -6.04
N VAL A 70 5.73 0.14 -5.16
CA VAL A 70 6.83 -0.29 -4.27
C VAL A 70 6.36 -0.53 -2.84
N ARG A 71 5.19 0.00 -2.49
CA ARG A 71 4.53 -0.20 -1.20
C ARG A 71 3.01 -0.25 -1.38
N ILE A 72 2.36 -1.19 -0.70
CA ILE A 72 0.90 -1.28 -0.60
C ILE A 72 0.51 -1.32 0.86
N GLU A 73 -0.49 -0.55 1.24
CA GLU A 73 -1.08 -0.57 2.56
C GLU A 73 -2.57 -0.91 2.46
N TYR A 74 -2.97 -1.95 3.17
CA TYR A 74 -4.36 -2.34 3.34
C TYR A 74 -4.83 -1.85 4.71
N SER A 75 -5.97 -1.17 4.77
CA SER A 75 -6.50 -0.61 6.02
C SER A 75 -7.99 -0.91 6.18
N ARG A 76 -8.36 -1.36 7.38
CA ARG A 76 -9.72 -1.69 7.80
C ARG A 76 -9.87 -1.46 9.30
N ASN A 77 -10.98 -0.85 9.72
CA ASN A 77 -11.24 -0.54 11.14
C ASN A 77 -11.20 -1.76 12.07
N SER A 78 -11.61 -2.93 11.59
CA SER A 78 -11.58 -4.19 12.36
C SER A 78 -10.24 -4.93 12.32
N GLY A 79 -9.22 -4.37 11.67
CA GLY A 79 -7.92 -5.04 11.50
C GLY A 79 -7.99 -6.25 10.58
N PHE A 80 -6.96 -7.09 10.62
CA PHE A 80 -6.85 -8.31 9.80
C PHE A 80 -6.53 -9.50 10.68
N ASN A 81 -7.23 -10.62 10.49
CA ASN A 81 -6.92 -11.88 11.15
C ASN A 81 -5.74 -12.59 10.46
N ASN A 82 -5.21 -13.65 11.06
CA ASN A 82 -4.01 -14.33 10.54
C ASN A 82 -4.23 -15.00 9.18
N ALA A 83 -5.44 -15.50 8.89
CA ALA A 83 -5.76 -16.10 7.59
C ALA A 83 -5.80 -15.04 6.48
N GLU A 84 -6.38 -13.88 6.77
CA GLU A 84 -6.36 -12.72 5.86
C GLU A 84 -4.93 -12.26 5.61
N VAL A 85 -4.11 -12.15 6.66
CA VAL A 85 -2.69 -11.78 6.52
C VAL A 85 -1.94 -12.77 5.64
N ALA A 86 -2.16 -14.07 5.79
CA ALA A 86 -1.56 -15.08 4.93
C ALA A 86 -2.00 -14.89 3.47
N GLY A 87 -3.30 -14.65 3.23
CA GLY A 87 -3.85 -14.37 1.91
C GLY A 87 -3.23 -13.13 1.27
N PHE A 88 -3.22 -11.98 1.96
CA PHE A 88 -2.59 -10.76 1.48
C PHE A 88 -1.09 -10.93 1.22
N THR A 89 -0.39 -11.72 2.04
CA THR A 89 1.04 -11.99 1.85
C THR A 89 1.29 -12.80 0.59
N GLN A 90 0.48 -13.84 0.37
CA GLN A 90 0.51 -14.64 -0.85
C GLN A 90 0.19 -13.76 -2.08
N LEU A 91 -0.79 -12.87 -1.98
CA LEU A 91 -1.15 -11.98 -3.09
C LEU A 91 -0.01 -11.06 -3.51
N ASN A 92 0.82 -10.62 -2.56
CA ASN A 92 1.97 -9.75 -2.80
C ASN A 92 3.27 -10.54 -3.12
N HIS A 93 3.16 -11.83 -3.51
CA HIS A 93 4.25 -12.78 -3.83
C HIS A 93 5.49 -12.12 -4.49
N VAL A 94 6.41 -11.67 -3.64
CA VAL A 94 7.77 -11.26 -3.98
C VAL A 94 8.64 -11.73 -2.83
N ASP A 95 9.72 -12.46 -3.14
CA ASP A 95 10.59 -13.09 -2.12
C ASP A 95 11.30 -12.07 -1.20
N GLN A 96 11.16 -10.79 -1.50
CA GLN A 96 11.83 -9.69 -0.84
C GLN A 96 10.84 -8.62 -0.38
N ILE A 97 9.90 -8.98 0.50
CA ILE A 97 8.95 -8.03 1.12
C ILE A 97 9.22 -7.84 2.61
N ARG A 98 9.02 -6.61 3.08
CA ARG A 98 8.85 -6.29 4.49
C ARG A 98 7.36 -6.11 4.75
N ILE A 99 6.90 -6.75 5.83
CA ILE A 99 5.51 -6.71 6.27
C ILE A 99 5.46 -5.95 7.58
N GLU A 100 4.60 -4.94 7.65
CA GLU A 100 4.33 -4.19 8.88
C GLU A 100 2.84 -4.34 9.20
N ARG A 101 2.53 -4.70 10.44
CA ARG A 101 1.16 -4.94 10.88
C ARG A 101 0.84 -4.03 12.06
N THR A 102 -0.29 -3.35 11.97
CA THR A 102 -0.89 -2.60 13.08
C THR A 102 -2.24 -3.21 13.44
N ALA A 103 -2.94 -2.59 14.40
CA ALA A 103 -4.29 -3.02 14.77
C ALA A 103 -5.28 -2.91 13.60
N THR A 104 -5.09 -1.95 12.68
CA THR A 104 -6.04 -1.64 11.61
C THR A 104 -5.43 -1.70 10.20
N SER A 105 -4.11 -1.88 10.09
CA SER A 105 -3.43 -1.87 8.79
C SER A 105 -2.42 -3.00 8.62
N LEU A 106 -2.19 -3.33 7.35
CA LEU A 106 -1.21 -4.29 6.89
C LEU A 106 -0.47 -3.70 5.70
N THR A 107 0.82 -3.47 5.88
CA THR A 107 1.66 -2.78 4.91
C THR A 107 2.71 -3.72 4.36
N TYR A 108 2.83 -3.76 3.04
CA TYR A 108 3.82 -4.51 2.29
C TYR A 108 4.74 -3.53 1.57
N THR A 109 6.05 -3.73 1.69
CA THR A 109 7.05 -2.91 0.99
C THR A 109 8.13 -3.80 0.39
N LEU A 110 8.54 -3.50 -0.84
CA LEU A 110 9.69 -4.15 -1.46
C LEU A 110 10.98 -3.84 -0.69
N LYS A 111 11.72 -4.87 -0.26
CA LYS A 111 12.91 -4.71 0.60
C LYS A 111 14.00 -3.88 -0.05
N LYS A 112 14.19 -4.02 -1.37
CA LYS A 112 15.18 -3.24 -2.13
C LYS A 112 14.93 -1.73 -2.04
N ASP A 113 13.67 -1.32 -1.89
CA ASP A 113 13.26 0.07 -1.88
C ASP A 113 13.27 0.65 -0.45
N LEU A 114 13.36 -0.19 0.59
CA LEU A 114 13.35 0.24 2.00
C LEU A 114 14.44 1.25 2.37
N PRO A 115 15.73 1.08 1.96
CA PRO A 115 16.77 2.03 2.34
C PRO A 115 16.46 3.45 1.83
N ASP A 116 15.97 3.55 0.60
CA ASP A 116 15.66 4.83 -0.03
C ASP A 116 14.36 5.44 0.49
N ILE A 117 13.34 4.61 0.73
CA ILE A 117 12.11 5.02 1.44
C ILE A 117 12.47 5.58 2.81
N ALA A 118 13.33 4.90 3.58
CA ALA A 118 13.73 5.35 4.91
C ALA A 118 14.57 6.64 4.85
N SER A 119 15.47 6.76 3.88
CA SER A 119 16.24 7.97 3.61
C SER A 119 15.33 9.15 3.25
N GLY A 120 14.37 8.93 2.34
CA GLY A 120 13.34 9.89 1.95
C GLY A 120 12.51 10.35 3.14
N SER A 121 12.05 9.42 4.00
CA SER A 121 11.33 9.75 5.23
C SER A 121 12.15 10.61 6.18
N LYS A 122 13.45 10.31 6.37
CA LYS A 122 14.34 11.13 7.22
C LYS A 122 14.51 12.55 6.68
N LYS A 123 14.67 12.71 5.36
CA LYS A 123 14.70 14.03 4.70
C LYS A 123 13.38 14.77 4.91
N GLY A 124 12.26 14.05 4.79
CA GLY A 124 10.92 14.54 5.06
C GLY A 124 10.71 15.11 6.43
N ILE A 125 11.06 14.35 7.46
CA ILE A 125 10.96 14.75 8.85
C ILE A 125 11.76 16.04 9.10
N ARG A 126 12.97 16.14 8.52
CA ARG A 126 13.77 17.37 8.61
C ARG A 126 13.08 18.57 7.95
N LYS A 127 12.46 18.37 6.78
CA LYS A 127 11.72 19.43 6.09
C LYS A 127 10.49 19.86 6.88
N MET A 128 9.70 18.90 7.36
CA MET A 128 8.53 19.16 8.19
C MET A 128 8.89 19.94 9.46
N ARG A 129 10.00 19.59 10.12
CA ARG A 129 10.48 20.31 11.31
C ARG A 129 10.80 21.77 10.99
N LYS A 130 11.49 22.03 9.87
CA LYS A 130 11.81 23.40 9.43
C LYS A 130 10.56 24.18 9.06
N ASP A 131 9.61 23.57 8.36
CA ASP A 131 8.35 24.21 7.97
C ASP A 131 7.54 24.59 9.22
N PHE A 132 7.57 23.74 10.26
CA PHE A 132 6.93 24.02 11.55
C PHE A 132 7.64 25.15 12.33
N GLU A 133 8.97 25.09 12.48
CA GLU A 133 9.77 26.14 13.11
C GLU A 133 9.58 27.50 12.41
N ALA A 134 9.51 27.52 11.08
CA ALA A 134 9.27 28.75 10.31
C ALA A 134 7.86 29.31 10.50
N ALA A 135 6.85 28.46 10.71
CA ALA A 135 5.49 28.88 11.00
C ALA A 135 5.36 29.45 12.42
N GLU A 136 6.10 28.92 13.41
CA GLU A 136 6.10 29.43 14.79
C GLU A 136 6.87 30.75 14.96
N HIS A 137 7.90 31.00 14.14
CA HIS A 137 8.70 32.23 14.18
C HIS A 137 8.27 33.31 13.16
N GLY A 138 7.25 33.04 12.35
CA GLY A 138 6.70 33.95 11.35
C GLY A 138 5.48 34.77 11.81
N THR A 139 5.15 34.72 13.11
CA THR A 139 4.14 35.54 13.80
C THR A 139 4.80 36.48 14.80
#